data_AF-A0A914UCN8-F1
#
_entry.id   AF-A0A914UCN8-F1
#
_cell.length_a   1.000
_cell.length_b   1.000
_cell.length_c   1.000
_cell.angle_alpha   90.00
_cell.angle_beta   90.00
_cell.angle_gamma   90.00
#
_symmetry.space_group_name_H-M   'P 1'
#
loop_
_entity.id
_entity.type
_entity.pdbx_description
1 polymer ?
#
loop_
_entity_poly.entity_id
_entity_poly.type
_entity_poly.pdbx_seq_one_letter_code
_entity_poly.pdbx_strand_id
1 'polypeptide(L)'
;CIEIVRGIQHEWKYLATSVTDHEVDRAKNKLKAELLSIADDSTRFADRLGRDVLNTGKATQLEELERAIHKLDGSSVREAVSRHVYDRDIAAAGVGQTESWPNYAQVRYGMSWWRL
;
A
#
# COMPACT_ATOMS: atom_id res chain seq x y z
N CYS A 1 9.51 -19.80 1.65
CA CYS A 1 8.53 -18.97 0.90
C CYS A 1 7.14 -18.97 1.52
N ILE A 2 6.59 -20.11 1.93
CA ILE A 2 5.24 -20.17 2.53
C ILE A 2 5.04 -19.28 3.76
N GLU A 3 6.02 -19.17 4.66
CA GLU A 3 5.92 -18.31 5.85
C GLU A 3 5.86 -16.82 5.50
N ILE A 4 6.63 -16.39 4.50
CA ILE A 4 6.62 -15.02 3.99
C ILE A 4 5.24 -14.69 3.43
N VAL A 5 4.66 -15.58 2.62
CA VAL A 5 3.32 -15.40 2.06
C VAL A 5 2.28 -15.30 3.18
N ARG A 6 2.35 -16.16 4.20
CA ARG A 6 1.44 -16.11 5.35
C ARG A 6 1.57 -14.82 6.15
N GLY A 7 2.80 -14.33 6.34
CA GLY A 7 3.06 -13.04 7.01
C GLY A 7 2.43 -11.87 6.25
N ILE A 8 2.64 -11.81 4.93
CA ILE A 8 2.04 -10.77 4.08
C ILE A 8 0.51 -10.81 4.14
N GLN A 9 -0.08 -12.01 3.99
CA GLN A 9 -1.53 -12.18 4.07
C GLN A 9 -2.09 -11.79 5.43
N HIS A 10 -1.37 -12.10 6.52
CA HIS A 10 -1.77 -11.68 7.86
C HIS A 10 -1.86 -10.16 7.96
N GLU A 11 -0.82 -9.44 7.52
CA GLU A 11 -0.79 -7.99 7.52
C GLU A 11 -1.89 -7.37 6.67
N TRP A 12 -2.17 -7.91 5.48
CA TRP A 12 -3.27 -7.41 4.64
C TRP A 12 -4.63 -7.53 5.32
N LYS A 13 -4.86 -8.62 6.04
CA LYS A 13 -6.11 -8.83 6.79
C LYS A 13 -6.17 -7.96 8.04
N TYR A 14 -5.04 -7.76 8.71
CA TYR A 14 -4.92 -6.81 9.81
C TYR A 14 -5.26 -5.39 9.36
N LEU A 15 -4.71 -4.94 8.24
CA LEU A 15 -4.98 -3.61 7.67
C LEU A 15 -6.44 -3.41 7.27
N ALA A 16 -7.12 -4.47 6.82
CA ALA A 16 -8.55 -4.42 6.48
C ALA A 16 -9.46 -4.33 7.72
N THR A 17 -9.03 -4.87 8.87
CA THR A 17 -9.91 -5.09 10.02
C THR A 17 -9.59 -4.20 11.22
N SER A 18 -8.32 -4.14 11.62
CA SER A 18 -7.91 -3.74 12.97
C SER A 18 -6.78 -2.70 13.00
N VAL A 19 -6.47 -2.06 11.87
CA VAL A 19 -5.45 -0.99 11.84
C VAL A 19 -5.81 0.14 12.82
N THR A 20 -4.79 0.65 13.52
CA THR A 20 -4.95 1.72 14.50
C THR A 20 -4.59 3.08 13.93
N ASP A 21 -5.23 4.14 14.42
CA ASP A 21 -4.93 5.51 13.97
C ASP A 21 -3.48 5.91 14.24
N HIS A 22 -2.88 5.43 15.34
CA HIS A 22 -1.48 5.68 15.66
C HIS A 22 -0.52 5.10 14.61
N GLU A 23 -0.78 3.90 14.10
CA GLU A 23 0.01 3.31 13.03
C GLU A 23 -0.15 4.06 11.71
N VAL A 24 -1.38 4.53 11.44
CA VAL A 24 -1.70 5.34 10.27
C VAL A 24 -1.01 6.69 10.34
N ASP A 25 -0.98 7.35 11.49
CA ASP A 25 -0.24 8.61 11.70
C ASP A 25 1.27 8.43 11.53
N ARG A 26 1.84 7.33 12.05
CA ARG A 26 3.24 6.98 11.81
C ARG A 26 3.52 6.79 10.33
N ALA A 27 2.63 6.11 9.60
CA ALA A 27 2.77 5.90 8.16
C ALA A 27 2.64 7.20 7.37
N LYS A 28 1.70 8.09 7.73
CA LYS A 28 1.59 9.44 7.15
C LYS A 28 2.88 10.22 7.30
N ASN A 29 3.48 10.23 8.49
CA ASN A 29 4.72 10.95 8.75
C ASN A 29 5.88 10.40 7.90
N LYS A 30 5.97 9.08 7.76
CA LYS A 30 6.96 8.44 6.88
C LYS A 30 6.76 8.85 5.41
N LEU A 31 5.53 8.84 4.93
CA LEU A 31 5.20 9.23 3.55
C LEU A 31 5.50 10.71 3.29
N LYS A 32 5.18 11.60 4.24
CA LYS A 32 5.53 13.02 4.15
C LYS A 32 7.04 13.24 4.08
N ALA A 33 7.81 12.54 4.91
CA ALA A 33 9.27 12.62 4.88
C ALA A 33 9.86 12.16 3.54
N GLU A 34 9.31 11.10 2.94
CA GLU A 34 9.70 10.62 1.62
C GLU A 34 9.38 11.64 0.51
N LEU A 35 8.19 12.25 0.54
CA LEU A 35 7.81 13.30 -0.42
C LEU A 35 8.73 14.52 -0.35
N LEU A 36 9.12 14.94 0.85
CA LEU A 36 10.07 16.04 1.04
C LEU A 36 11.47 15.65 0.56
N SER A 37 11.92 14.42 0.83
CA SER A 37 13.21 13.93 0.34
C SER A 37 13.29 13.89 -1.20
N ILE A 38 12.18 13.67 -1.89
CA ILE A 38 12.12 13.76 -3.36
C ILE A 38 12.31 15.21 -3.84
N ALA A 39 11.89 16.20 -3.05
CA ALA A 39 12.02 17.60 -3.41
C ALA A 39 13.46 18.13 -3.31
N ASP A 40 14.32 17.48 -2.52
CA ASP A 40 15.73 17.85 -2.36
C ASP A 40 16.58 17.56 -3.62
N ASP A 41 16.15 16.62 -4.46
CA ASP A 41 16.81 16.28 -5.73
C ASP A 41 15.98 16.81 -6.91
N SER A 42 16.52 17.83 -7.60
CA SER A 42 15.86 18.50 -8.72
C SER A 42 15.49 17.54 -9.87
N THR A 43 16.26 16.47 -10.07
CA THR A 43 15.99 15.48 -11.12
C THR A 43 14.78 14.63 -10.75
N ARG A 44 14.72 14.15 -9.50
CA ARG A 44 13.59 13.38 -8.99
C ARG A 44 12.34 14.23 -8.91
N PHE A 45 12.48 15.50 -8.54
CA PHE A 45 11.37 16.43 -8.50
C PHE A 45 10.78 16.68 -9.90
N ALA A 46 11.63 16.86 -10.92
CA ALA A 46 11.19 17.03 -12.30
C ALA A 46 10.50 15.78 -12.87
N ASP A 47 11.05 14.57 -12.62
CA ASP A 47 10.41 13.31 -13.03
C ASP A 47 9.04 13.11 -12.36
N ARG A 48 8.92 13.42 -11.06
CA ARG A 48 7.64 13.38 -10.34
C ARG A 48 6.60 14.30 -11.00
N LEU A 49 6.99 15.55 -11.28
CA LEU A 49 6.10 16.54 -11.88
C LEU A 49 5.65 16.11 -13.28
N GLY A 50 6.58 15.60 -14.09
CA GLY A 50 6.28 15.10 -15.43
C GLY A 50 5.27 13.95 -15.40
N ARG A 51 5.46 12.96 -14.51
CA ARG A 51 4.52 11.84 -14.34
C ARG A 51 3.14 12.31 -13.88
N ASP A 52 3.10 13.26 -12.97
CA ASP A 52 1.84 13.79 -12.46
C ASP A 52 1.04 14.48 -13.57
N VAL A 53 1.69 15.35 -14.36
CA VAL A 53 1.05 16.00 -15.51
C VAL A 53 0.56 14.98 -16.53
N LEU A 54 1.32 13.90 -16.78
CA LEU A 54 0.90 12.84 -17.70
C LEU A 54 -0.29 12.02 -17.18
N ASN A 55 -0.34 11.75 -15.87
CA ASN A 55 -1.36 10.89 -15.27
C ASN A 55 -2.64 11.65 -14.92
N THR A 56 -2.53 12.89 -14.45
CA THR A 56 -3.64 13.67 -13.88
C THR A 56 -3.98 14.92 -14.69
N GLY A 57 -3.12 15.29 -15.65
CA GLY A 57 -3.26 16.52 -16.44
C GLY A 57 -2.84 17.79 -15.70
N LYS A 58 -2.38 17.70 -14.44
CA LYS A 58 -1.94 18.84 -13.65
C LYS A 58 -0.67 18.55 -12.84
N ALA A 59 0.06 19.61 -12.54
CA ALA A 59 1.18 19.59 -11.61
C ALA A 59 0.66 19.75 -10.16
N THR A 60 0.57 18.65 -9.41
CA THR A 60 0.13 18.67 -8.01
C THR A 60 1.24 19.21 -7.13
N GLN A 61 0.92 20.30 -6.44
CA GLN A 61 1.81 20.94 -5.47
C GLN A 61 2.00 20.05 -4.24
N LEU A 62 3.19 20.14 -3.63
CA LEU A 62 3.51 19.37 -2.43
C LEU A 62 2.55 19.67 -1.28
N GLU A 63 2.10 20.92 -1.14
CA GLU A 63 1.13 21.31 -0.11
C GLU A 63 -0.24 20.63 -0.30
N GLU A 64 -0.71 20.49 -1.55
CA GLU A 64 -1.97 19.79 -1.85
C GLU A 64 -1.87 18.32 -1.44
N LEU A 65 -0.74 17.68 -1.75
CA LEU A 65 -0.46 16.29 -1.36
C LEU A 65 -0.38 16.14 0.16
N GLU A 66 0.32 17.04 0.84
CA GLU A 66 0.44 17.00 2.30
C GLU A 66 -0.92 17.13 2.99
N ARG A 67 -1.76 18.05 2.49
CA ARG A 67 -3.12 18.27 2.98
C ARG A 67 -4.01 17.05 2.71
N ALA A 68 -3.86 16.40 1.55
CA ALA A 68 -4.57 15.16 1.24
C ALA A 68 -4.16 14.02 2.20
N ILE A 69 -2.86 13.84 2.45
CA ILE A 69 -2.33 12.83 3.38
C ILE A 69 -2.84 13.07 4.79
N HIS A 70 -2.87 14.33 5.24
CA HIS A 70 -3.33 14.68 6.59
C HIS A 70 -4.81 14.30 6.82
N LYS A 71 -5.65 14.33 5.79
CA LYS A 71 -7.08 14.00 5.90
C LYS A 71 -7.36 12.51 6.09
N LEU A 72 -6.40 11.64 5.78
CA LEU A 72 -6.56 10.20 5.91
C LEU A 72 -6.67 9.81 7.38
N ASP A 73 -7.50 8.82 7.68
CA ASP A 73 -7.69 8.22 8.99
C ASP A 73 -7.67 6.68 8.90
N GLY A 74 -7.76 5.98 10.03
CA GLY A 74 -7.82 4.52 10.03
C GLY A 74 -9.06 3.96 9.34
N SER A 75 -10.16 4.71 9.23
CA SER A 75 -11.34 4.29 8.48
C SER A 75 -11.07 4.29 6.96
N SER A 76 -10.45 5.35 6.44
CA SER A 76 -10.06 5.49 5.04
C SER A 76 -9.14 4.36 4.59
N VAL A 77 -8.17 3.98 5.44
CA VAL A 77 -7.24 2.88 5.16
C VAL A 77 -7.99 1.54 5.13
N ARG A 78 -8.85 1.27 6.12
CA ARG A 78 -9.64 0.03 6.16
C ARG A 78 -10.55 -0.09 4.95
N GLU A 79 -11.21 1.00 4.55
CA GLU A 79 -12.06 1.02 3.37
C GLU A 79 -11.27 0.70 2.10
N ALA A 80 -10.14 1.40 1.90
CA ALA A 80 -9.30 1.20 0.72
C ALA A 80 -8.77 -0.25 0.64
N VAL A 81 -8.27 -0.80 1.74
CA VAL A 81 -7.75 -2.18 1.79
C VAL A 81 -8.88 -3.19 1.62
N SER A 82 -10.04 -2.97 2.23
CA SER A 82 -11.21 -3.84 2.06
C SER A 82 -11.69 -3.85 0.61
N ARG A 83 -11.66 -2.69 -0.07
CA ARG A 83 -12.09 -2.57 -1.46
C ARG A 83 -11.11 -3.21 -2.43
N HIS A 84 -9.81 -2.99 -2.25
CA HIS A 84 -8.79 -3.28 -3.25
C HIS A 84 -7.93 -4.51 -2.96
N VAL A 85 -7.84 -4.96 -1.71
CA VAL A 85 -6.92 -6.04 -1.31
C VAL A 85 -7.68 -7.23 -0.71
N TYR A 86 -8.60 -6.98 0.21
CA TYR A 86 -9.31 -8.05 0.92
C TYR A 86 -10.19 -8.88 -0.03
N ASP A 87 -10.07 -10.21 0.07
CA ASP A 87 -10.82 -11.18 -0.75
C ASP A 87 -10.76 -10.92 -2.28
N ARG A 88 -9.64 -10.36 -2.76
CA ARG A 88 -9.39 -10.17 -4.20
C ARG A 88 -8.52 -11.29 -4.76
N ASP A 89 -8.69 -11.54 -6.05
CA ASP A 89 -7.76 -12.37 -6.81
C ASP A 89 -6.41 -11.67 -6.93
N ILE A 90 -5.34 -12.47 -6.93
CA ILE A 90 -3.97 -11.95 -6.86
C ILE A 90 -3.16 -12.42 -8.07
N ALA A 91 -2.19 -11.61 -8.48
CA ALA A 91 -1.15 -12.05 -9.39
C ALA A 91 0.09 -12.44 -8.57
N ALA A 92 0.61 -13.64 -8.79
CA ALA A 92 1.80 -14.15 -8.12
C ALA A 92 2.87 -14.51 -9.15
N ALA A 93 4.08 -14.01 -8.96
CA ALA A 93 5.25 -14.37 -9.76
C ALA A 93 6.43 -14.68 -8.83
N GLY A 94 7.12 -15.79 -9.08
CA GLY A 94 8.30 -16.21 -8.32
C GLY A 94 9.35 -16.76 -9.26
N VAL A 95 10.61 -16.39 -9.03
CA VAL A 95 11.77 -16.84 -9.82
C VAL A 95 12.82 -17.40 -8.88
N GLY A 96 13.48 -18.50 -9.27
CA GLY A 96 14.47 -19.19 -8.45
C GLY A 96 13.90 -20.44 -7.76
N GLN A 97 14.40 -20.75 -6.56
CA GLN A 97 13.97 -21.91 -5.77
C GLN A 97 12.58 -21.68 -5.17
N THR A 98 11.55 -22.11 -5.91
CA THR A 98 10.13 -21.86 -5.60
C THR A 98 9.39 -23.12 -5.15
N GLU A 99 10.10 -24.19 -4.80
CA GLU A 99 9.52 -25.47 -4.37
C GLU A 99 8.61 -25.32 -3.13
N SER A 100 8.92 -24.37 -2.26
CA SER A 100 8.12 -24.02 -1.07
C SER A 100 7.09 -22.92 -1.34
N TRP A 101 6.80 -22.59 -2.59
CA TRP A 101 5.76 -21.62 -2.95
C TRP A 101 4.37 -22.27 -2.78
N PRO A 102 3.45 -21.63 -2.04
CA PRO A 102 2.10 -22.16 -1.87
C PRO A 102 1.34 -22.22 -3.19
N ASN A 103 0.51 -23.25 -3.37
CA ASN A 103 -0.39 -23.32 -4.53
C ASN A 103 -1.32 -22.09 -4.54
N TYR A 104 -1.63 -21.57 -5.72
CA TYR A 104 -2.53 -20.43 -5.92
C TYR A 104 -3.80 -20.50 -5.06
N ALA A 105 -4.45 -21.67 -4.98
CA ALA A 105 -5.63 -21.85 -4.15
C ALA A 105 -5.37 -21.50 -2.67
N GLN A 106 -4.24 -21.95 -2.11
CA GLN A 106 -3.85 -21.62 -0.72
C GLN A 106 -3.60 -20.13 -0.55
N VAL A 107 -3.02 -19.48 -1.57
CA VAL A 107 -2.77 -18.03 -1.51
C VAL A 107 -4.09 -17.26 -1.62
N ARG A 108 -5.01 -17.69 -2.48
CA ARG A 108 -6.32 -17.06 -2.63
C ARG A 108 -7.19 -17.23 -1.39
N TYR A 109 -7.22 -18.42 -0.79
CA TYR A 109 -7.95 -18.67 0.47
C TYR A 109 -7.36 -17.88 1.64
N GLY A 110 -6.06 -17.58 1.61
CA GLY A 110 -5.42 -16.77 2.64
C GLY A 110 -5.79 -15.28 2.62
N MET A 111 -6.50 -14.80 1.59
CA MET A 111 -6.89 -13.40 1.42
C MET A 111 -8.10 -12.96 2.26
N SER A 112 -8.79 -13.89 2.90
CA SER A 112 -9.95 -13.60 3.75
C SER A 112 -9.85 -14.29 5.12
N TRP A 113 -10.72 -13.89 6.04
CA TRP A 113 -10.93 -14.53 7.34
C TRP A 113 -12.36 -15.02 7.43
N TRP A 114 -12.53 -16.30 7.73
CA TRP A 114 -13.83 -16.91 8.07
C TRP A 114 -14.30 -16.58 9.50
N ARG A 115 -13.75 -15.51 10.10
CA ARG A 115 -14.05 -15.07 11.48
C ARG A 115 -14.82 -13.74 11.53
N LEU A 116 -15.26 -13.26 10.37
CA LEU A 116 -16.16 -12.11 10.23
C LEU A 116 -17.60 -12.59 10.10
#